data_AF-A0A7W0AQ90-F1
#
_entry.id   AF-A0A7W0AQ90-F1
#
_cell.length_a   1.000
_cell.length_b   1.000
_cell.length_c   1.000
_cell.angle_alpha   90.00
_cell.angle_beta   90.00
_cell.angle_gamma   90.00
#
_symmetry.space_group_name_H-M   'P 1'
#
loop_
_entity.id
_entity.type
_entity.pdbx_description
1 polymer ?
#
loop_
_entity_poly.entity_id
_entity_poly.type
_entity_poly.pdbx_seq_one_letter_code
_entity_poly.pdbx_strand_id
1 'polypeptide(L)' 'MAWNVVIAGGGFGGLYAARRLERKLPRHSARITLVSDVNFLLYTPLLPGAASGSLE' A
#
# COMPACT_ATOMS: atom_id res chain seq x y z
N MET A 1 -10.17 -22.53 6.94
CA MET A 1 -10.35 -21.83 5.65
C MET A 1 -9.56 -20.53 5.72
N ALA A 2 -8.68 -20.24 4.75
CA ALA A 2 -7.93 -18.98 4.71
C ALA A 2 -8.73 -17.92 3.94
N TRP A 3 -8.71 -16.68 4.42
CA TRP A 3 -9.39 -15.56 3.76
C TRP A 3 -8.58 -15.09 2.54
N ASN A 4 -9.24 -14.80 1.42
CA ASN A 4 -8.59 -14.11 0.29
C ASN A 4 -8.96 -12.63 0.37
N VAL A 5 -7.95 -11.76 0.53
CA VAL A 5 -8.13 -10.32 0.68
C VAL A 5 -7.47 -9.63 -0.50
N VAL A 6 -8.25 -8.86 -1.26
CA VAL A 6 -7.73 -8.02 -2.34
C VAL A 6 -7.82 -6.56 -1.90
N ILE A 7 -6.71 -5.84 -2.04
CA ILE A 7 -6.60 -4.41 -1.76
C ILE A 7 -6.29 -3.73 -3.09
N ALA A 8 -7.21 -2.90 -3.57
CA ALA A 8 -7.05 -2.12 -4.80
C ALA A 8 -6.45 -0.74 -4.48
N GLY A 9 -5.23 -0.49 -4.94
CA GLY A 9 -4.49 0.75 -4.78
C GLY A 9 -3.28 0.63 -3.84
N GLY A 10 -2.09 0.96 -4.34
CA GLY A 10 -0.81 0.92 -3.61
C GLY A 10 -0.45 2.19 -2.82
N GLY A 11 -1.39 3.13 -2.64
CA GLY A 11 -1.18 4.37 -1.87
C GLY A 11 -1.09 4.14 -0.36
N PHE A 12 -1.14 5.23 0.42
CA PHE A 12 -1.07 5.18 1.89
C PHE A 12 -2.08 4.17 2.49
N GLY A 13 -3.36 4.33 2.18
CA GLY A 13 -4.38 3.43 2.75
C GLY A 13 -4.12 1.96 2.44
N GLY A 14 -3.90 1.62 1.17
CA GLY A 14 -3.75 0.23 0.75
C GLY A 14 -2.48 -0.43 1.27
N LEU A 15 -1.32 0.22 1.14
CA LEU A 15 -0.06 -0.36 1.59
C LEU A 15 0.00 -0.49 3.12
N TYR A 16 -0.46 0.52 3.87
CA TYR A 16 -0.47 0.44 5.33
C TYR A 16 -1.53 -0.54 5.85
N ALA A 17 -2.69 -0.67 5.17
CA ALA A 17 -3.66 -1.72 5.49
C ALA A 17 -3.07 -3.12 5.25
N ALA A 18 -2.44 -3.36 4.10
CA ALA A 18 -1.78 -4.63 3.78
C ALA A 18 -0.75 -5.01 4.85
N ARG A 19 0.16 -4.08 5.18
CA ARG A 19 1.17 -4.25 6.23
C ARG A 19 0.57 -4.47 7.62
N ARG A 20 -0.55 -3.80 7.92
CA ARG A 20 -1.23 -3.95 9.22
C ARG A 20 -1.90 -5.32 9.34
N LEU A 21 -2.50 -5.81 8.25
CA LEU A 21 -3.10 -7.13 8.18
C LEU A 21 -2.04 -8.22 8.28
N GLU A 22 -0.93 -8.10 7.53
CA GLU A 22 0.21 -9.03 7.59
C GLU A 22 0.75 -9.19 9.03
N ARG A 23 0.85 -8.08 9.78
CA ARG A 23 1.31 -8.13 11.18
C ARG A 23 0.28 -8.64 12.18
N LYS A 24 -1.02 -8.51 11.89
CA LYS A 24 -2.10 -8.83 12.84
C LYS A 24 -2.65 -10.23 12.67
N LEU A 25 -2.65 -10.75 11.45
CA LEU A 25 -3.31 -12.00 11.14
C LEU A 25 -2.38 -13.18 11.47
N PRO A 26 -2.91 -14.29 12.02
CA PRO A 26 -2.15 -15.51 12.18
C PRO A 26 -1.53 -15.98 10.87
N ARG A 27 -0.38 -16.64 10.94
CA ARG A 27 0.26 -17.24 9.75
C ARG A 27 -0.74 -18.14 9.03
N HIS A 28 -0.77 -18.06 7.71
CA HIS A 28 -1.64 -18.86 6.84
C HIS A 28 -3.15 -18.63 7.02
N SER A 29 -3.60 -17.64 7.81
CA SER A 29 -5.03 -17.35 7.98
C SER A 29 -5.60 -16.49 6.85
N ALA A 30 -4.76 -15.77 6.11
CA ALA A 30 -5.18 -14.97 4.96
C ALA A 30 -4.09 -14.89 3.88
N ARG A 31 -4.55 -14.79 2.64
CA ARG A 31 -3.72 -14.41 1.48
C ARG A 31 -4.10 -13.00 1.06
N ILE A 32 -3.17 -12.07 1.24
CA ILE A 32 -3.37 -10.64 0.97
C ILE A 32 -2.74 -10.33 -0.40
N THR A 33 -3.52 -9.79 -1.32
CA THR A 33 -3.07 -9.34 -2.64
C THR A 33 -3.24 -7.83 -2.75
N LEU A 34 -2.14 -7.10 -2.88
CA LEU A 34 -2.14 -5.67 -3.15
C LEU A 34 -2.00 -5.46 -4.66
N VAL A 35 -2.99 -4.81 -5.26
CA VAL A 35 -2.99 -4.50 -6.69
C VAL A 35 -2.74 -3.00 -6.87
N SER A 36 -1.74 -2.67 -7.69
CA SER A 36 -1.35 -1.31 -8.00
C SER A 36 -0.90 -1.27 -9.46
N ASP A 37 -1.17 -0.16 -10.15
CA ASP A 37 -0.70 0.11 -11.51
C ASP A 37 0.80 0.46 -11.55
N VAL A 38 1.33 0.94 -10.42
CA VAL A 38 2.75 1.23 -10.20
C VAL A 38 3.35 0.34 -9.11
N ASN A 39 4.68 0.16 -9.14
CA ASN A 39 5.44 -0.67 -8.19
C ASN A 39 6.10 0.11 -7.04
N PHE A 40 5.67 1.35 -6.78
CA PHE A 40 6.18 2.20 -5.71
C PHE A 40 5.05 2.86 -4.91
N LEU A 41 5.34 3.21 -3.65
CA LEU A 41 4.48 4.09 -2.88
C LEU A 41 4.82 5.54 -3.24
N LEU A 42 3.86 6.27 -3.80
CA LEU A 42 4.00 7.69 -4.00
C LEU A 42 3.73 8.44 -2.69
N TYR A 43 4.72 9.17 -2.19
CA TYR A 43 4.53 10.09 -1.08
C TYR A 43 3.87 11.37 -1.60
N THR A 44 2.55 11.33 -1.78
CA THR A 44 1.75 12.42 -2.37
C THR A 44 1.93 13.78 -1.70
N PRO A 45 2.24 13.92 -0.39
CA PRO A 45 2.49 15.23 0.20
C PRO A 45 3.67 16.00 -0.39
N LEU A 46 4.65 15.32 -1.01
CA LEU A 46 5.78 15.98 -1.67
C LEU A 46 5.51 16.36 -3.14
N LEU A 47 4.36 15.96 -3.71
CA LEU A 47 4.03 16.27 -5.10
C LEU A 47 4.02 17.77 -5.42
N PRO A 48 3.49 18.67 -4.55
CA PRO A 48 3.55 20.10 -4.83
C PRO A 48 4.99 20.60 -5.01
N GLY A 49 5.91 20.18 -4.14
CA GLY A 49 7.33 20.55 -4.22
C GLY A 49 8.06 19.93 -5.41
N ALA A 50 7.73 18.69 -5.75
CA ALA A 50 8.26 18.02 -6.93
C ALA A 50 7.79 18.71 -8.22
N ALA A 51 6.52 19.10 -8.26
CA ALA A 51 5.93 19.83 -9.38
C ALA A 51 6.47 21.26 -9.53
N SER A 52 6.80 21.94 -8.42
CA SER A 52 7.42 23.27 -8.45
C SER A 52 8.93 23.26 -8.65
N GLY A 53 9.58 22.08 -8.67
CA GLY A 53 11.03 21.97 -8.76
C GLY A 53 11.77 22.47 -7.50
N SER A 54 11.08 22.51 -6.37
CA SER A 54 11.65 22.96 -5.08
C SER A 54 12.05 21.81 -4.17
N LEU A 55 12.01 20.57 -4.66
CA LEU A 55 12.58 19.41 -3.99
C LEU A 55 14.08 19.34 -4.33
N GLU A 56 14.94 19.34 -3.30
CA GLU A 56 16.38 19.09 -3.41
C GLU A 56 16.73 17.61 -3.18
#